data_AF-A0A8H5LPU2-F1
#
_entry.id   AF-A0A8H5LPU2-F1
#
_cell.length_a   1.000
_cell.length_b   1.000
_cell.length_c   1.000
_cell.angle_alpha   90.00
_cell.angle_beta   90.00
_cell.angle_gamma   90.00
#
_symmetry.space_group_name_H-M   'P 1'
#
loop_
_entity.id
_entity.type
_entity.pdbx_description
1 polymer ?
#
loop_
_entity_poly.entity_id
_entity_poly.type
_entity_poly.pdbx_seq_one_letter_code
_entity_poly.pdbx_strand_id
1 'polypeptide(L)'
;MFRSLLSQRSRSFWSPFATASRLASSLHAKSPWHPPRNILIVNKMRTQPVILAIDAFLEHVHSTYPGVRVFHEDRPDIPHGAEVWHPVDNPVQGKQEKIDLVVTLGGDGTILHASSLFSSGAVPPVLSFSLGTLGFLLPFHIDDFAKALESVFQGRATILNRMRLACTFYNQDESQKPDQHKDWQVMNEIALHRGSSPHLNTIDIFVDGQHLTEAVSDGLIVSTPTGSTAYSLSAV
;
A
#
# COMPACT_ATOMS: atom_id res chain seq x y z
N MET A 1 -25.32 -18.54 1.48
CA MET A 1 -25.93 -17.35 2.08
C MET A 1 -24.85 -16.58 2.83
N PHE A 2 -24.12 -15.71 2.12
CA PHE A 2 -23.06 -14.87 2.70
C PHE A 2 -23.72 -13.60 3.24
N ARG A 3 -23.85 -13.48 4.57
CA ARG A 3 -24.14 -12.21 5.23
C ARG A 3 -22.80 -11.54 5.55
N SER A 4 -22.50 -10.42 4.90
CA SER A 4 -21.41 -9.55 5.35
C SER A 4 -22.00 -8.62 6.40
N LEU A 5 -21.81 -8.95 7.67
CA LEU A 5 -22.22 -8.15 8.81
C LEU A 5 -21.07 -7.20 9.18
N LEU A 6 -21.22 -5.91 8.87
CA LEU A 6 -20.55 -4.84 9.58
C LEU A 6 -21.46 -4.44 10.75
N SER A 7 -21.34 -5.17 11.87
CA SER A 7 -22.16 -5.00 13.08
C SER A 7 -21.45 -4.12 14.12
N GLN A 8 -22.17 -3.10 14.61
CA GLN A 8 -21.74 -2.15 15.64
C GLN A 8 -21.74 -2.78 17.05
N ARG A 9 -20.72 -2.43 17.84
CA ARG A 9 -20.80 -2.53 19.32
C ARG A 9 -21.58 -1.35 19.91
N SER A 10 -22.60 -1.65 20.71
CA SER A 10 -23.29 -0.70 21.59
C SER A 10 -22.67 -0.67 23.00
N ARG A 11 -22.09 0.49 23.33
CA ARG A 11 -22.15 1.23 24.61
C ARG A 11 -21.78 0.50 25.92
N SER A 12 -20.52 0.66 26.32
CA SER A 12 -20.15 1.24 27.64
C SER A 12 -18.64 1.51 27.66
N PHE A 13 -18.26 2.76 27.38
CA PHE A 13 -17.03 3.47 27.79
C PHE A 13 -16.93 4.71 26.89
N TRP A 14 -17.73 5.74 27.20
CA TRP A 14 -17.54 7.06 26.61
C TRP A 14 -16.55 7.84 27.49
N SER A 15 -15.33 8.03 26.98
CA SER A 15 -14.56 9.25 27.19
C SER A 15 -14.75 10.09 25.92
N PRO A 16 -15.07 11.38 26.00
CA PRO A 16 -15.58 12.14 24.85
C PRO A 16 -14.48 12.40 23.83
N PHE A 17 -14.52 11.69 22.70
CA PHE A 17 -13.77 12.11 21.52
C PHE A 17 -14.43 13.35 20.92
N ALA A 18 -13.67 14.44 20.93
CA ALA A 18 -14.06 15.76 20.55
C ALA A 18 -14.58 15.84 19.11
N THR A 19 -15.55 16.73 18.93
CA THR A 19 -16.15 17.20 17.68
C THR A 19 -15.11 17.38 16.57
N ALA A 20 -15.37 16.78 15.41
CA ALA A 20 -14.52 16.74 14.21
C ALA A 20 -14.23 18.11 13.54
N SER A 21 -14.51 19.25 14.18
CA SER A 21 -14.19 20.59 13.66
C SER A 21 -12.96 21.24 14.32
N ARG A 22 -12.29 20.56 15.28
CA ARG A 22 -11.08 21.08 15.97
C ARG A 22 -9.79 20.30 15.70
N LEU A 23 -9.82 19.24 14.90
CA LEU A 23 -8.63 18.41 14.59
C LEU A 23 -7.90 18.78 13.29
N ALA A 24 -8.43 19.75 12.51
CA ALA A 24 -7.82 20.16 11.24
C ALA A 24 -6.56 21.06 11.39
N SER A 25 -6.22 21.52 12.60
CA SER A 25 -5.15 22.52 12.79
C SER A 25 -3.94 22.05 13.62
N SER A 26 -3.81 20.75 13.95
CA SER A 26 -2.77 20.29 14.90
C SER A 26 -1.87 19.13 14.44
N LEU A 27 -1.98 18.63 13.19
CA LEU A 27 -1.18 17.49 12.74
C LEU A 27 0.13 17.85 12.00
N HIS A 28 0.49 19.13 11.92
CA HIS A 28 1.78 19.57 11.36
C HIS A 28 2.87 19.75 12.43
N ALA A 29 2.93 18.87 13.43
CA ALA A 29 4.20 18.68 14.13
C ALA A 29 5.11 17.87 13.17
N LYS A 30 5.83 18.58 12.28
CA LYS A 30 6.87 17.98 11.44
C LYS A 30 7.87 17.31 12.37
N SER A 31 7.82 15.98 12.46
CA SER A 31 8.95 15.21 13.00
C SER A 31 10.22 15.73 12.29
N PRO A 32 11.33 15.94 13.00
CA PRO A 32 12.58 16.36 12.35
C PRO A 32 12.89 15.38 11.22
N TRP A 33 13.02 15.90 10.00
CA TRP A 33 13.34 15.08 8.85
C TRP A 33 14.72 14.45 9.07
N HIS A 34 14.77 13.12 8.97
CA HIS A 34 16.02 12.40 8.91
C HIS A 34 16.18 11.82 7.52
N PRO A 35 17.37 11.90 6.90
CA PRO A 35 17.65 11.19 5.66
C PRO A 35 17.37 9.68 5.84
N PRO A 36 16.84 9.00 4.81
CA PRO A 36 16.56 7.57 4.89
C PRO A 36 17.87 6.79 5.01
N ARG A 37 17.88 5.76 5.85
CA ARG A 37 19.04 4.86 6.03
C ARG A 37 18.83 3.50 5.39
N ASN A 38 17.58 3.05 5.37
CA ASN A 38 17.19 1.76 4.83
C ASN A 38 16.20 1.96 3.68
N ILE A 39 16.60 1.63 2.45
CA ILE A 39 15.78 1.72 1.24
C ILE A 39 15.35 0.32 0.83
N LEU A 40 14.06 0.09 0.59
CA LEU A 40 13.56 -1.15 -0.03
C LEU A 40 13.29 -0.91 -1.51
N ILE A 41 13.93 -1.69 -2.39
CA ILE A 41 13.61 -1.71 -3.82
C ILE A 41 12.48 -2.72 -4.07
N VAL A 42 11.47 -2.26 -4.80
CA VAL A 42 10.38 -3.09 -5.31
C VAL A 42 10.30 -2.89 -6.83
N ASN A 43 10.48 -3.94 -7.61
CA ASN A 43 10.50 -3.82 -9.07
C ASN A 43 9.62 -4.84 -9.78
N LYS A 44 9.26 -4.50 -11.03
CA LYS A 44 8.65 -5.46 -11.96
C LYS A 44 9.66 -6.56 -12.32
N MET A 45 9.17 -7.67 -12.88
CA MET A 45 9.98 -8.75 -13.45
C MET A 45 11.14 -8.21 -14.31
N ARG A 46 12.34 -8.74 -14.09
CA ARG A 46 13.60 -8.23 -14.63
C ARG A 46 13.74 -8.46 -16.13
N THR A 47 13.31 -7.49 -16.92
CA THR A 47 13.77 -7.29 -18.30
C THR A 47 15.13 -6.58 -18.30
N GLN A 48 15.89 -6.66 -19.39
CA GLN A 48 17.20 -6.01 -19.48
C GLN A 48 17.19 -4.51 -19.07
N PRO A 49 16.19 -3.69 -19.46
CA PRO A 49 16.12 -2.30 -19.02
C PRO A 49 15.93 -2.14 -17.51
N VAL A 50 15.17 -3.04 -16.87
CA VAL A 50 14.95 -3.02 -15.41
C VAL A 50 16.25 -3.31 -14.68
N ILE A 51 17.03 -4.29 -15.15
CA ILE A 51 18.31 -4.66 -14.55
C ILE A 51 19.27 -3.48 -14.61
N LEU A 52 19.47 -2.90 -15.80
CA LEU A 52 20.37 -1.76 -15.99
C LEU A 52 19.97 -0.55 -15.14
N ALA A 53 18.67 -0.28 -15.02
CA ALA A 53 18.15 0.78 -14.16
C ALA A 53 18.45 0.54 -12.68
N ILE A 54 18.27 -0.69 -12.20
CA ILE A 54 18.57 -1.05 -10.82
C ILE A 54 20.08 -0.94 -10.55
N ASP A 55 20.92 -1.42 -11.46
CA ASP A 55 22.37 -1.38 -11.28
C ASP A 55 22.88 0.07 -11.24
N ALA A 56 22.40 0.92 -12.14
CA ALA A 56 22.72 2.36 -12.13
C ALA A 56 22.22 3.07 -10.86
N PHE A 57 21.02 2.70 -10.39
CA PHE A 57 20.48 3.21 -9.13
C PHE A 57 21.35 2.81 -7.94
N LEU A 58 21.73 1.54 -7.84
CA LEU A 58 22.55 1.00 -6.75
C LEU A 58 23.95 1.62 -6.75
N GLU A 59 24.59 1.74 -7.91
CA GLU A 59 25.88 2.41 -8.06
C GLU A 59 25.82 3.86 -7.56
N HIS A 60 24.77 4.60 -7.92
CA HIS A 60 24.58 5.97 -7.46
C HIS A 60 24.32 6.05 -5.94
N VAL A 61 23.48 5.18 -5.39
CA VAL A 61 23.19 5.17 -3.95
C VAL A 61 24.44 4.82 -3.15
N HIS A 62 25.18 3.79 -3.52
CA HIS A 62 26.40 3.38 -2.79
C HIS A 62 27.53 4.41 -2.89
N SER A 63 27.67 5.09 -4.03
CA SER A 63 28.69 6.14 -4.21
C SER A 63 28.33 7.45 -3.50
N THR A 64 27.06 7.86 -3.56
CA THR A 64 26.61 9.18 -3.05
C THR A 64 26.23 9.12 -1.56
N TYR A 65 25.70 7.99 -1.11
CA TYR A 65 25.17 7.79 0.24
C TYR A 65 25.72 6.49 0.87
N PRO A 66 27.03 6.40 1.17
CA PRO A 66 27.69 5.15 1.57
C PRO A 66 27.19 4.53 2.89
N GLY A 67 26.41 5.26 3.70
CA GLY A 67 25.79 4.75 4.92
C GLY A 67 24.38 4.18 4.73
N VAL A 68 23.86 4.19 3.50
CA VAL A 68 22.52 3.70 3.17
C VAL A 68 22.59 2.22 2.83
N ARG A 69 21.73 1.44 3.48
CA ARG A 69 21.52 0.03 3.16
C ARG A 69 20.36 -0.09 2.19
N VAL A 70 20.56 -0.91 1.17
CA VAL A 70 19.54 -1.18 0.15
C VAL A 70 19.08 -2.61 0.30
N PHE A 71 17.78 -2.77 0.38
CA PHE A 71 17.10 -4.03 0.54
C PHE A 71 16.29 -4.39 -0.70
N HIS A 72 16.03 -5.67 -0.88
CA HIS A 72 15.16 -6.22 -1.90
C HIS A 72 14.37 -7.39 -1.33
N GLU A 73 13.22 -7.70 -1.94
CA GLU A 73 12.45 -8.90 -1.61
C GLU A 73 13.27 -10.17 -1.82
N ASP A 74 12.97 -11.22 -1.05
CA ASP A 74 13.60 -12.54 -1.21
C ASP A 74 13.15 -13.18 -2.53
N ARG A 75 13.93 -12.95 -3.59
CA ARG A 75 13.68 -13.45 -4.94
C ARG A 75 14.97 -14.01 -5.53
N PRO A 76 14.92 -15.00 -6.44
CA PRO A 76 16.13 -15.57 -7.04
C PRO A 76 16.99 -14.54 -7.81
N ASP A 77 16.40 -13.41 -8.20
CA ASP A 77 16.99 -12.37 -9.02
C ASP A 77 17.37 -11.11 -8.22
N ILE A 78 17.73 -11.24 -6.93
CA ILE A 78 18.19 -10.11 -6.10
C ILE A 78 19.36 -9.36 -6.80
N PRO A 79 19.31 -8.02 -6.87
CA PRO A 79 20.41 -7.21 -7.40
C PRO A 79 21.70 -7.37 -6.60
N HIS A 80 22.85 -7.33 -7.28
CA HIS A 80 24.13 -7.35 -6.59
C HIS A 80 24.28 -6.09 -5.71
N GLY A 81 24.66 -6.27 -4.44
CA GLY A 81 24.77 -5.18 -3.47
C GLY A 81 23.47 -4.83 -2.74
N ALA A 82 22.35 -5.50 -3.01
CA ALA A 82 21.15 -5.40 -2.19
C ALA A 82 21.08 -6.56 -1.16
N GLU A 83 20.59 -6.27 0.04
CA GLU A 83 20.32 -7.23 1.11
C GLU A 83 18.89 -7.77 1.01
N VAL A 84 18.66 -8.98 1.52
CA VAL A 84 17.30 -9.55 1.58
C VAL A 84 16.52 -8.92 2.73
N TRP A 85 15.28 -8.48 2.44
CA TRP A 85 14.34 -8.02 3.46
C TRP A 85 13.16 -8.95 3.62
N HIS A 86 12.74 -9.13 4.86
CA HIS A 86 11.61 -9.96 5.24
C HIS A 86 10.50 -9.08 5.87
N PRO A 87 9.24 -9.21 5.41
CA PRO A 87 8.10 -8.51 6.00
C PRO A 87 7.87 -8.87 7.47
N VAL A 88 7.27 -7.94 8.21
CA VAL A 88 7.01 -8.02 9.66
C VAL A 88 6.20 -9.27 10.04
N ASP A 89 5.30 -9.71 9.17
CA ASP A 89 4.40 -10.85 9.44
C ASP A 89 5.07 -12.21 9.21
N ASN A 90 6.32 -12.24 8.74
CA ASN A 90 7.12 -13.46 8.58
C ASN A 90 8.40 -13.39 9.43
N PRO A 91 8.30 -13.59 10.76
CA PRO A 91 9.43 -13.51 11.67
C PRO A 91 10.30 -14.76 11.56
N VAL A 92 11.08 -14.88 10.49
CA VAL A 92 12.25 -15.76 10.48
C VAL A 92 13.31 -15.08 11.35
N GLN A 93 13.39 -15.52 12.61
CA GLN A 93 14.44 -15.28 13.62
C GLN A 93 15.49 -14.21 13.23
N GLY A 94 15.17 -12.93 13.45
CA GLY A 94 16.08 -11.83 13.13
C GLY A 94 15.62 -10.48 13.65
N LYS A 95 16.57 -9.54 13.77
CA LYS A 95 16.33 -8.13 14.08
C LYS A 95 15.57 -7.50 12.91
N GLN A 96 14.37 -6.97 13.18
CA GLN A 96 13.53 -6.34 12.17
C GLN A 96 14.20 -5.08 11.61
N GLU A 97 14.48 -5.07 10.32
CA GLU A 97 15.00 -3.89 9.63
C GLU A 97 13.86 -2.95 9.28
N LYS A 98 13.86 -1.78 9.91
CA LYS A 98 12.91 -0.70 9.61
C LYS A 98 13.23 -0.13 8.24
N ILE A 99 12.26 -0.13 7.32
CA ILE A 99 12.39 0.55 6.03
C ILE A 99 12.00 2.02 6.20
N ASP A 100 12.86 2.93 5.76
CA ASP A 100 12.62 4.39 5.82
C ASP A 100 12.08 4.95 4.50
N LEU A 101 12.38 4.28 3.37
CA LEU A 101 11.94 4.67 2.03
C LEU A 101 11.72 3.41 1.19
N VAL A 102 10.63 3.35 0.43
CA VAL A 102 10.43 2.34 -0.61
C VAL A 102 10.68 3.00 -1.96
N VAL A 103 11.49 2.36 -2.81
CA VAL A 103 11.73 2.79 -4.19
C VAL A 103 11.10 1.78 -5.13
N THR A 104 10.15 2.22 -5.95
CA THR A 104 9.50 1.33 -6.92
C THR A 104 9.98 1.58 -8.33
N LEU A 105 10.36 0.53 -9.05
CA LEU A 105 10.80 0.57 -10.45
C LEU A 105 9.83 -0.22 -11.31
N GLY A 106 8.89 0.48 -11.96
CA GLY A 106 7.83 -0.19 -12.72
C GLY A 106 6.58 0.65 -12.92
N GLY A 107 5.44 -0.05 -12.90
CA GLY A 107 4.10 0.51 -13.15
C GLY A 107 3.35 0.82 -11.85
N ASP A 108 2.09 1.24 -11.98
CA ASP A 108 1.17 1.40 -10.84
C ASP A 108 1.04 0.09 -10.02
N GLY A 109 1.06 -1.07 -10.69
CA GLY A 109 1.04 -2.37 -10.01
C GLY A 109 2.23 -2.62 -9.08
N THR A 110 3.39 -2.00 -9.33
CA THR A 110 4.56 -2.09 -8.45
C THR A 110 4.33 -1.28 -7.17
N ILE A 111 3.58 -0.18 -7.23
CA ILE A 111 3.18 0.61 -6.05
C ILE A 111 2.14 -0.15 -5.22
N LEU A 112 1.18 -0.81 -5.87
CA LEU A 112 0.21 -1.67 -5.18
C LEU A 112 0.90 -2.84 -4.47
N HIS A 113 1.85 -3.47 -5.15
CA HIS A 113 2.68 -4.53 -4.57
C HIS A 113 3.46 -4.00 -3.36
N ALA A 114 4.15 -2.87 -3.50
CA ALA A 114 4.85 -2.22 -2.39
C ALA A 114 3.93 -1.93 -1.20
N SER A 115 2.70 -1.43 -1.42
CA SER A 115 1.73 -1.21 -0.35
C SER A 115 1.33 -2.52 0.35
N SER A 116 1.23 -3.62 -0.40
CA SER A 116 0.83 -4.93 0.14
C SER A 116 1.90 -5.58 1.02
N LEU A 117 3.18 -5.22 0.85
CA LEU A 117 4.29 -5.67 1.70
C LEU A 117 4.18 -5.15 3.15
N PHE A 118 3.35 -4.13 3.38
CA PHE A 118 3.11 -3.53 4.69
C PHE A 118 1.64 -3.73 5.07
N SER A 119 1.33 -4.95 5.51
CA SER A 119 -0.02 -5.43 5.84
C SER A 119 -0.68 -4.65 6.97
N SER A 120 0.09 -4.04 7.86
CA SER A 120 -0.42 -3.25 8.98
C SER A 120 0.36 -1.95 9.16
N GLY A 121 -0.30 -0.95 9.77
CA GLY A 121 0.31 0.33 10.07
C GLY A 121 0.55 1.23 8.86
N ALA A 122 1.46 2.19 9.02
CA ALA A 122 1.82 3.14 7.98
C ALA A 122 2.86 2.53 7.03
N VAL A 123 2.62 2.69 5.73
CA VAL A 123 3.62 2.38 4.69
C VAL A 123 4.70 3.45 4.73
N PRO A 124 6.00 3.11 4.68
CA PRO A 124 7.05 4.12 4.48
C PRO A 124 6.79 4.93 3.19
N PRO A 125 7.32 6.16 3.08
CA PRO A 125 7.21 6.93 1.85
C PRO A 125 7.64 6.10 0.63
N VAL A 126 6.82 6.13 -0.43
CA VAL A 126 7.07 5.41 -1.67
C VAL A 126 7.50 6.40 -2.74
N LEU A 127 8.74 6.25 -3.22
CA LEU A 127 9.30 7.01 -4.34
C LEU A 127 9.27 6.14 -5.59
N SER A 128 8.52 6.56 -6.60
CA SER A 128 8.18 5.69 -7.71
C SER A 128 8.67 6.20 -9.05
N PHE A 129 9.30 5.31 -9.82
CA PHE A 129 9.87 5.58 -11.13
C PHE A 129 9.27 4.68 -12.20
N SER A 130 8.81 5.28 -13.29
CA SER A 130 8.42 4.56 -14.51
C SER A 130 9.64 4.17 -15.33
N LEU A 131 9.65 2.96 -15.87
CA LEU A 131 10.67 2.46 -16.82
C LEU A 131 10.19 2.54 -18.29
N GLY A 132 9.19 3.38 -18.57
CA GLY A 132 8.48 3.45 -19.84
C GLY A 132 7.31 4.43 -19.72
N THR A 133 6.10 4.00 -20.06
CA THR A 133 4.91 4.85 -19.98
C THR A 133 4.62 5.30 -18.55
N LEU A 134 4.34 6.60 -18.36
CA LEU A 134 3.88 7.16 -17.10
C LEU A 134 2.50 6.58 -16.73
N GLY A 135 2.40 5.99 -15.54
CA GLY A 135 1.15 5.54 -14.93
C GLY A 135 0.47 6.67 -14.15
N PHE A 136 -0.73 6.41 -13.64
CA PHE A 136 -1.51 7.41 -12.90
C PHE A 136 -0.86 7.76 -11.55
N LEU A 137 -0.13 6.81 -10.95
CA LEU A 137 0.51 6.97 -9.65
C LEU A 137 1.99 7.32 -9.74
N LEU A 138 2.57 7.37 -10.94
CA LEU A 138 4.01 7.48 -11.19
C LEU A 138 4.41 8.92 -11.51
N PRO A 139 5.06 9.63 -10.58
CA PRO A 139 5.46 11.03 -10.80
C PRO A 139 6.77 11.21 -11.57
N PHE A 140 7.64 10.19 -11.64
CA PHE A 140 9.00 10.35 -12.16
C PHE A 140 9.34 9.30 -13.23
N HIS A 141 10.11 9.72 -14.24
CA HIS A 141 10.82 8.80 -15.12
C HIS A 141 12.08 8.30 -14.43
N ILE A 142 12.53 7.08 -14.75
CA ILE A 142 13.73 6.50 -14.14
C ILE A 142 14.96 7.40 -14.33
N ASP A 143 15.12 8.06 -15.47
CA ASP A 143 16.29 8.92 -15.74
C ASP A 143 16.45 10.07 -14.73
N ASP A 144 15.39 10.44 -14.01
CA ASP A 144 15.38 11.50 -13.00
C ASP A 144 15.70 10.99 -11.57
N PHE A 145 16.06 9.71 -11.40
CA PHE A 145 16.19 9.09 -10.08
C PHE A 145 17.17 9.83 -9.16
N ALA A 146 18.31 10.30 -9.69
CA ALA A 146 19.35 10.96 -8.90
C ALA A 146 18.82 12.27 -8.27
N LYS A 147 18.14 13.09 -9.07
CA LYS A 147 17.55 14.36 -8.63
C LYS A 147 16.41 14.17 -7.64
N ALA A 148 15.59 13.13 -7.87
CA ALA A 148 14.50 12.78 -6.97
C ALA A 148 15.04 12.29 -5.61
N LEU A 149 16.04 11.42 -5.61
CA LEU A 149 16.72 10.97 -4.39
C LEU A 149 17.34 12.15 -3.65
N GLU A 150 18.10 13.01 -4.32
CA GLU A 150 18.69 14.20 -3.69
C GLU A 150 17.63 15.03 -2.96
N SER A 151 16.48 15.25 -3.60
CA SER A 151 15.37 16.00 -3.01
C SER A 151 14.77 15.31 -1.79
N VAL A 152 14.69 13.97 -1.79
CA VAL A 152 14.28 13.19 -0.61
C VAL A 152 15.33 13.34 0.49
N PHE A 153 16.61 13.06 0.22
CA PHE A 153 17.66 13.11 1.25
C PHE A 153 17.81 14.49 1.89
N GLN A 154 17.61 15.57 1.13
CA GLN A 154 17.64 16.94 1.63
C GLN A 154 16.33 17.39 2.32
N GLY A 155 15.32 16.51 2.41
CA GLY A 155 14.04 16.83 3.05
C GLY A 155 13.18 17.84 2.28
N ARG A 156 13.45 17.99 0.97
CA ARG A 156 12.72 18.89 0.06
C ARG A 156 11.55 18.20 -0.64
N ALA A 157 11.43 16.88 -0.52
CA ALA A 157 10.33 16.11 -1.09
C ALA A 157 9.00 16.40 -0.38
N THR A 158 7.93 16.49 -1.15
CA THR A 158 6.55 16.58 -0.62
C THR A 158 5.96 15.17 -0.53
N ILE A 159 5.26 14.87 0.57
CA ILE A 159 4.61 13.58 0.79
C ILE A 159 3.11 13.73 0.50
N LEU A 160 2.58 12.82 -0.31
CA LEU A 160 1.16 12.67 -0.54
C LEU A 160 0.64 11.44 0.22
N ASN A 161 -0.22 11.66 1.22
CA ASN A 161 -0.87 10.57 1.94
C ASN A 161 -2.03 10.01 1.12
N ARG A 162 -1.99 8.72 0.81
CA ARG A 162 -3.06 8.01 0.10
C ARG A 162 -3.83 7.10 1.06
N MET A 163 -5.16 7.11 0.93
CA MET A 163 -6.06 6.27 1.72
C MET A 163 -5.89 4.79 1.37
N ARG A 164 -6.04 3.89 2.35
CA ARG A 164 -6.23 2.45 2.17
C ARG A 164 -7.54 2.02 2.82
N LEU A 165 -8.19 1.00 2.27
CA LEU A 165 -9.32 0.31 2.88
C LEU A 165 -8.80 -0.84 3.75
N ALA A 166 -9.35 -0.97 4.95
CA ALA A 166 -9.18 -2.16 5.77
C ALA A 166 -10.36 -3.11 5.51
N CYS A 167 -10.07 -4.38 5.20
CA CYS A 167 -11.09 -5.41 4.95
C CYS A 167 -10.93 -6.58 5.92
N THR A 168 -12.03 -6.99 6.51
CA THR A 168 -12.11 -8.10 7.48
C THR A 168 -13.26 -9.02 7.12
N PHE A 169 -13.04 -10.32 7.25
CA PHE A 169 -14.05 -11.33 6.97
C PHE A 169 -14.65 -11.87 8.27
N TYR A 170 -15.98 -11.99 8.29
CA TYR A 170 -16.73 -12.55 9.42
C TYR A 170 -17.44 -13.83 9.00
N ASN A 171 -17.64 -14.72 9.95
CA ASN A 171 -18.52 -15.86 9.84
C ASN A 171 -19.98 -15.43 10.06
N GLN A 172 -20.93 -16.34 9.82
CA GLN A 172 -22.35 -16.08 10.03
C GLN A 172 -22.71 -15.79 11.49
N ASP A 173 -21.92 -16.29 12.44
CA ASP A 173 -22.05 -16.05 13.88
C ASP A 173 -21.33 -14.77 14.34
N GLU A 174 -20.94 -13.90 13.40
CA GLU A 174 -20.18 -12.66 13.64
C GLU A 174 -18.80 -12.88 14.26
N SER A 175 -18.31 -14.12 14.35
CA SER A 175 -16.91 -14.37 14.70
C SER A 175 -16.01 -13.94 13.54
N GLN A 176 -14.91 -13.25 13.84
CA GLN A 176 -13.91 -12.94 12.82
C GLN A 176 -13.32 -14.25 12.29
N LYS A 177 -13.25 -14.39 10.96
CA LYS A 177 -12.56 -15.53 10.36
C LYS A 177 -11.10 -15.48 10.79
N PRO A 178 -10.54 -16.58 11.33
CA PRO A 178 -9.12 -16.68 11.65
C PRO A 178 -8.35 -16.85 10.35
N ASP A 179 -8.34 -15.82 9.52
CA ASP A 179 -7.42 -15.76 8.39
C ASP A 179 -6.04 -15.32 8.90
N GLN A 180 -4.98 -15.75 8.23
CA GLN A 180 -3.60 -15.46 8.66
C GLN A 180 -3.26 -13.97 8.59
N HIS A 181 -4.05 -13.19 7.85
CA HIS A 181 -3.93 -11.74 7.75
C HIS A 181 -5.07 -11.06 8.50
N LYS A 182 -4.77 -10.59 9.72
CA LYS A 182 -5.63 -9.61 10.41
C LYS A 182 -5.62 -8.32 9.59
N ASP A 183 -6.76 -8.01 9.00
CA ASP A 183 -7.07 -6.77 8.29
C ASP A 183 -6.29 -6.57 6.98
N TRP A 184 -6.88 -7.03 5.87
CA TRP A 184 -6.36 -6.76 4.54
C TRP A 184 -6.34 -5.25 4.28
N GLN A 185 -5.16 -4.69 3.98
CA GLN A 185 -5.01 -3.28 3.62
C GLN A 185 -4.95 -3.12 2.10
N VAL A 186 -5.91 -2.42 1.54
CA VAL A 186 -6.13 -2.33 0.09
C VAL A 186 -6.04 -0.89 -0.36
N MET A 187 -5.11 -0.59 -1.28
CA MET A 187 -4.90 0.78 -1.76
C MET A 187 -5.92 1.22 -2.81
N ASN A 188 -6.40 0.29 -3.64
CA ASN A 188 -7.27 0.58 -4.78
C ASN A 188 -8.73 0.25 -4.47
N GLU A 189 -9.14 -1.01 -4.60
CA GLU A 189 -10.52 -1.42 -4.37
C GLU A 189 -10.65 -2.85 -3.82
N ILE A 190 -11.74 -3.08 -3.12
CA ILE A 190 -12.25 -4.40 -2.80
C ILE A 190 -13.37 -4.71 -3.80
N ALA A 191 -13.20 -5.77 -4.58
CA ALA A 191 -14.18 -6.23 -5.55
C ALA A 191 -14.79 -7.57 -5.10
N LEU A 192 -16.08 -7.56 -4.79
CA LEU A 192 -16.88 -8.77 -4.60
C LEU A 192 -17.47 -9.16 -5.95
N HIS A 193 -17.32 -10.42 -6.35
CA HIS A 193 -17.82 -10.94 -7.62
C HIS A 193 -18.47 -12.32 -7.42
N ARG A 194 -19.48 -12.67 -8.23
CA ARG A 194 -20.16 -13.98 -8.23
C ARG A 194 -19.29 -15.18 -8.62
N GLY A 195 -18.01 -14.95 -8.89
CA GLY A 195 -17.10 -15.98 -9.40
C GLY A 195 -17.63 -16.62 -10.68
N SER A 196 -17.65 -17.94 -10.73
CA SER A 196 -18.15 -18.74 -11.86
C SER A 196 -19.66 -19.04 -11.79
N SER A 197 -20.36 -18.60 -10.74
CA SER A 197 -21.81 -18.81 -10.61
C SER A 197 -22.54 -18.15 -11.78
N PRO A 198 -23.47 -18.82 -12.48
CA PRO A 198 -24.27 -18.20 -13.54
C PRO A 198 -25.36 -17.27 -13.00
N HIS A 199 -25.64 -17.31 -11.70
CA HIS A 199 -26.68 -16.50 -11.06
C HIS A 199 -26.12 -15.21 -10.47
N LEU A 200 -26.94 -14.14 -10.51
CA LEU A 200 -26.64 -12.88 -9.83
C LEU A 200 -26.59 -13.09 -8.31
N ASN A 201 -25.73 -12.33 -7.66
CA ASN A 201 -25.66 -12.28 -6.20
C ASN A 201 -26.70 -11.29 -5.68
N THR A 202 -27.32 -11.63 -4.56
CA THR A 202 -28.05 -10.67 -3.72
C THR A 202 -27.14 -10.23 -2.59
N ILE A 203 -26.86 -8.93 -2.52
CA ILE A 203 -25.89 -8.32 -1.61
C ILE A 203 -26.60 -7.26 -0.78
N ASP A 204 -26.72 -7.51 0.53
CA ASP A 204 -27.19 -6.49 1.49
C ASP A 204 -26.05 -5.54 1.83
N ILE A 205 -26.28 -4.24 1.68
CA ILE A 205 -25.29 -3.20 1.91
C ILE A 205 -25.70 -2.39 3.14
N PHE A 206 -24.78 -2.29 4.10
CA PHE A 206 -24.96 -1.52 5.31
C PHE A 206 -23.89 -0.43 5.40
N VAL A 207 -24.28 0.77 5.84
CA VAL A 207 -23.37 1.89 6.13
C VAL A 207 -23.63 2.33 7.56
N ASP A 208 -22.57 2.43 8.37
CA ASP A 208 -22.66 2.75 9.80
C ASP A 208 -23.69 1.89 10.56
N GLY A 209 -23.76 0.61 10.21
CA GLY A 209 -24.69 -0.37 10.81
C GLY A 209 -26.14 -0.24 10.36
N GLN A 210 -26.46 0.69 9.45
CA GLN A 210 -27.82 0.88 8.91
C GLN A 210 -27.93 0.25 7.52
N HIS A 211 -29.04 -0.45 7.27
CA HIS A 211 -29.33 -1.03 5.96
C HIS A 211 -29.52 0.11 4.95
N LEU A 212 -28.66 0.16 3.94
CA LEU A 212 -28.72 1.15 2.87
C LEU A 212 -29.60 0.62 1.73
N THR A 213 -29.24 -0.53 1.17
CA THR A 213 -29.95 -1.15 0.04
C THR A 213 -29.56 -2.62 -0.10
N GLU A 214 -30.42 -3.38 -0.76
CA GLU A 214 -30.09 -4.68 -1.32
C GLU A 214 -29.76 -4.50 -2.82
N ALA A 215 -28.68 -5.13 -3.29
CA ALA A 215 -28.27 -5.09 -4.68
C ALA A 215 -28.29 -6.50 -5.29
N VAL A 216 -28.98 -6.65 -6.42
CA VAL A 216 -28.94 -7.88 -7.24
C VAL A 216 -28.04 -7.63 -8.44
N SER A 217 -26.83 -8.19 -8.44
CA SER A 217 -25.77 -7.84 -9.40
C SER A 217 -24.73 -8.94 -9.56
N ASP A 218 -23.81 -8.75 -10.53
CA ASP A 218 -22.62 -9.59 -10.66
C ASP A 218 -21.67 -9.43 -9.45
N GLY A 219 -21.74 -8.29 -8.74
CA GLY A 219 -20.77 -7.94 -7.71
C GLY A 219 -20.91 -6.52 -7.14
N LEU A 220 -20.03 -6.20 -6.19
CA LEU A 220 -19.93 -4.88 -5.56
C LEU A 220 -18.46 -4.46 -5.50
N ILE A 221 -18.18 -3.22 -5.90
CA ILE A 221 -16.84 -2.62 -5.78
C ILE A 221 -16.89 -1.50 -4.75
N VAL A 222 -15.96 -1.54 -3.79
CA VAL A 222 -15.70 -0.45 -2.84
C VAL A 222 -14.29 0.06 -3.10
N SER A 223 -14.17 1.31 -3.55
CA SER A 223 -12.91 1.88 -4.04
C SER A 223 -12.46 3.09 -3.22
N THR A 224 -11.14 3.30 -3.13
CA THR A 224 -10.54 4.54 -2.65
C THR A 224 -10.54 5.62 -3.75
N PRO A 225 -10.29 6.89 -3.43
CA PRO A 225 -10.01 7.90 -4.45
C PRO A 225 -8.89 7.50 -5.42
N THR A 226 -7.91 6.71 -4.96
CA THR A 226 -6.83 6.21 -5.82
C THR A 226 -7.32 5.09 -6.75
N GLY A 227 -8.17 4.18 -6.27
CA GLY A 227 -8.75 3.11 -7.08
C GLY A 227 -9.84 3.57 -8.06
N SER A 228 -10.31 4.82 -7.97
CA SER A 228 -11.33 5.37 -8.87
C SER A 228 -10.92 5.34 -10.35
N THR A 229 -9.62 5.35 -10.65
CA THR A 229 -9.06 5.26 -12.01
C THR A 229 -8.62 3.84 -12.39
N ALA A 230 -8.85 2.86 -11.52
CA ALA A 230 -8.48 1.46 -11.71
C ALA A 230 -9.72 0.66 -12.16
N TYR A 231 -9.99 -0.50 -11.55
CA TYR A 231 -11.10 -1.36 -11.97
C TYR A 231 -12.47 -0.67 -11.80
N SER A 232 -12.59 0.20 -10.80
CA SER A 232 -13.80 1.01 -10.60
C SER A 232 -14.16 1.87 -11.81
N LEU A 233 -13.18 2.33 -12.61
CA LEU A 233 -13.43 3.13 -13.81
C LEU A 233 -14.06 2.30 -14.92
N SER A 234 -13.61 1.04 -15.06
CA SER A 234 -14.09 0.11 -16.09
C SER A 234 -15.45 -0.49 -15.77
N ALA A 235 -15.91 -0.37 -14.52
CA ALA A 235 -17.19 -0.88 -14.05
C ALA A 235 -18.34 0.14 -14.14
N VAL A 236 -18.06 1.35 -14.62
CA VAL A 236 -19.04 2.42 -14.90
C VAL A 236 -19.70 2.22 -16.26
#